data_AF-A0A536XTA8-F1
#
_entry.id   AF-A0A536XTA8-F1
#
_cell.length_a   1.000
_cell.length_b   1.000
_cell.length_c   1.000
_cell.angle_alpha   90.00
_cell.angle_beta   90.00
_cell.angle_gamma   90.00
#
_symmetry.space_group_name_H-M   'P 1'
#
loop_
_entity.id
_entity.type
_entity.pdbx_description
1 polymer ?
#
loop_
_entity_poly.entity_id
_entity_poly.type
_entity_poly.pdbx_seq_one_letter_code
_entity_poly.pdbx_strand_id
1 'polypeptide(L)'
;MRAADSAQARLDPQARALIERSVRSAGPAPGSVGVEETRRLYRESRLAVAPPPVAVGEVRDFSIASPGLAIGARYYRPLGTKREEALPAVVYFHGGGWTCGDLDTHDSVCRG
;
A
#
# COMPACT_ATOMS: atom_id res chain seq x y z
N MET A 1 1.90 -35.51 13.34
CA MET A 1 1.43 -34.15 12.99
C MET A 1 2.67 -33.29 12.72
N ARG A 2 2.96 -32.91 11.46
CA ARG A 2 4.22 -32.21 11.11
C ARG A 2 4.13 -30.75 11.58
N ALA A 3 5.23 -30.18 12.08
CA ALA A 3 5.29 -28.86 12.71
C ALA A 3 4.77 -27.67 11.85
N ALA A 4 4.65 -27.84 10.53
CA ALA A 4 4.07 -26.84 9.64
C ALA A 4 2.54 -26.68 9.83
N ASP A 5 1.81 -27.77 10.08
CA ASP A 5 0.36 -27.74 10.33
C ASP A 5 0.02 -27.00 11.63
N SER A 6 0.82 -27.19 12.68
CA SER A 6 0.62 -26.53 13.97
C SER A 6 1.00 -25.03 13.93
N ALA A 7 1.84 -24.61 12.99
CA ALA A 7 2.15 -23.20 12.76
C ALA A 7 1.02 -22.49 11.99
N GLN A 8 0.48 -23.11 10.94
CA GLN A 8 -0.65 -22.55 10.20
C GLN A 8 -1.92 -22.48 11.05
N ALA A 9 -2.17 -23.48 11.90
CA ALA A 9 -3.30 -23.51 12.83
C ALA A 9 -3.37 -22.29 13.77
N ARG A 10 -2.24 -21.63 14.05
CA ARG A 10 -2.13 -20.45 14.93
C ARG A 10 -2.31 -19.11 14.21
N LEU A 11 -2.37 -19.08 12.89
CA LEU A 11 -2.60 -17.86 12.13
C LEU A 11 -4.06 -17.42 12.23
N ASP A 12 -4.28 -16.11 12.25
CA ASP A 12 -5.60 -15.53 11.99
C ASP A 12 -6.18 -16.10 10.69
N PRO A 13 -7.48 -16.46 10.63
CA PRO A 13 -8.08 -17.04 9.43
C PRO A 13 -7.87 -16.21 8.16
N GLN A 14 -7.91 -14.87 8.27
CA GLN A 14 -7.70 -13.99 7.11
C GLN A 14 -6.24 -14.01 6.65
N ALA A 15 -5.29 -14.00 7.59
CA ALA A 15 -3.87 -14.11 7.27
C ALA A 15 -3.55 -15.46 6.61
N ARG A 16 -4.14 -16.56 7.10
CA ARG A 16 -4.01 -17.89 6.49
C ARG A 16 -4.53 -17.89 5.05
N ALA A 17 -5.72 -17.35 4.81
CA ALA A 17 -6.32 -17.29 3.48
C ALA A 17 -5.46 -16.50 2.48
N LEU A 18 -4.84 -15.39 2.92
CA LEU A 18 -3.93 -14.60 2.09
C LEU A 18 -2.66 -15.39 1.72
N ILE A 19 -2.07 -16.10 2.66
CA ILE A 19 -0.89 -16.94 2.41
C ILE A 19 -1.24 -18.08 1.43
N GLU A 20 -2.35 -18.77 1.65
CA GLU A 20 -2.81 -19.84 0.74
C GLU A 20 -3.06 -19.31 -0.67
N ARG A 21 -3.66 -18.12 -0.81
CA ARG A 21 -3.83 -17.46 -2.11
C ARG A 21 -2.49 -17.18 -2.77
N SER A 22 -1.50 -16.70 -2.01
CA SER A 22 -0.16 -16.41 -2.52
C SER A 22 0.60 -17.67 -2.95
N VAL A 23 0.42 -18.79 -2.25
CA VAL A 23 1.04 -20.06 -2.65
C VAL A 23 0.41 -20.58 -3.94
N ARG A 24 -0.92 -20.44 -4.09
CA ARG A 24 -1.64 -20.89 -5.31
C ARG A 24 -1.30 -20.06 -6.55
N SER A 25 -0.96 -18.78 -6.42
CA SER A 25 -0.69 -17.92 -7.58
C SER A 25 0.64 -18.23 -8.28
N ALA A 26 1.52 -19.03 -7.67
CA ALA A 26 2.81 -19.46 -8.23
C ALA A 26 3.66 -18.32 -8.82
N GLY A 27 3.57 -17.12 -8.23
CA GLY A 27 4.36 -15.97 -8.63
C GLY A 27 5.86 -16.19 -8.40
N PRO A 28 6.72 -15.42 -9.09
CA PRO A 28 8.16 -15.51 -8.87
C PRO A 28 8.50 -15.21 -7.42
N ALA A 29 9.54 -15.89 -6.90
CA ALA A 29 10.02 -15.63 -5.55
C ALA A 29 10.46 -14.15 -5.42
N PRO A 30 10.25 -13.51 -4.26
CA PRO A 30 10.75 -12.16 -4.02
C PRO A 30 12.23 -12.04 -4.38
N GLY A 31 12.60 -11.04 -5.20
CA GLY A 31 13.98 -10.81 -5.62
C GLY A 31 14.52 -11.76 -6.70
N SER A 32 13.72 -12.69 -7.23
CA SER A 32 14.13 -13.57 -8.33
C SER A 32 14.00 -12.93 -9.73
N VAL A 33 13.48 -11.71 -9.80
CA VAL A 33 13.30 -10.92 -11.03
C VAL A 33 13.95 -9.55 -10.89
N GLY A 34 14.14 -8.84 -12.01
CA GLY A 34 14.72 -7.49 -12.01
C GLY A 34 13.89 -6.47 -11.22
N VAL A 35 14.49 -5.31 -10.93
CA VAL A 35 13.88 -4.26 -10.08
C VAL A 35 12.56 -3.74 -10.66
N GLU A 36 12.49 -3.47 -11.96
CA GLU A 36 11.27 -2.98 -12.60
C GLU A 36 10.12 -3.98 -12.51
N GLU A 37 10.42 -5.26 -12.74
CA GLU A 37 9.42 -6.32 -12.61
C GLU A 37 9.00 -6.51 -11.16
N THR A 38 9.94 -6.42 -10.21
CA THR A 38 9.64 -6.44 -8.77
C THR A 38 8.68 -5.32 -8.39
N ARG A 39 8.90 -4.10 -8.88
CA ARG A 39 8.02 -2.94 -8.65
C ARG A 39 6.62 -3.17 -9.22
N ARG A 40 6.54 -3.67 -10.45
CA ARG A 40 5.26 -3.97 -11.12
C ARG A 40 4.45 -5.01 -10.35
N LEU A 41 5.07 -6.15 -10.03
CA LEU A 41 4.42 -7.24 -9.28
C LEU A 41 4.01 -6.81 -7.88
N TYR A 42 4.83 -5.99 -7.20
CA TYR A 42 4.47 -5.42 -5.91
C TYR A 42 3.21 -4.56 -6.04
N ARG A 43 3.18 -3.62 -7.00
CA ARG A 43 2.04 -2.73 -7.23
C ARG A 43 0.75 -3.52 -7.48
N GLU A 44 0.79 -4.49 -8.40
CA GLU A 44 -0.36 -5.34 -8.71
C GLU A 44 -0.84 -6.14 -7.50
N SER A 45 0.09 -6.72 -6.73
CA SER A 45 -0.26 -7.52 -5.55
C SER A 45 -0.96 -6.69 -4.46
N ARG A 46 -0.55 -5.41 -4.28
CA ARG A 46 -1.14 -4.50 -3.29
C ARG A 46 -2.51 -4.03 -3.73
N LEU A 47 -2.64 -3.61 -4.99
CA LEU A 47 -3.93 -3.19 -5.53
C LEU A 47 -4.96 -4.32 -5.51
N ALA A 48 -4.54 -5.58 -5.69
CA ALA A 48 -5.42 -6.74 -5.67
C ALA A 48 -5.95 -7.14 -4.28
N VAL A 49 -5.42 -6.57 -3.20
CA VAL A 49 -5.87 -6.83 -1.81
C VAL A 49 -6.24 -5.57 -1.04
N ALA A 50 -6.04 -4.39 -1.63
CA ALA A 50 -6.42 -3.13 -1.02
C ALA A 50 -7.94 -3.09 -0.84
N PRO A 51 -8.44 -2.65 0.33
CA PRO A 51 -9.85 -2.39 0.48
C PRO A 51 -10.28 -1.26 -0.48
N PRO A 52 -11.55 -1.21 -0.88
CA PRO A 52 -12.08 -0.08 -1.64
C PRO A 52 -11.75 1.25 -0.94
N PRO A 53 -11.27 2.27 -1.66
CA PRO A 53 -10.95 3.56 -1.06
C PRO A 53 -12.17 4.18 -0.37
N VAL A 54 -12.00 4.65 0.86
CA VAL A 54 -13.05 5.40 1.57
C VAL A 54 -13.19 6.79 0.98
N ALA A 55 -14.43 7.29 0.90
CA ALA A 55 -14.71 8.63 0.39
C ALA A 55 -14.14 9.71 1.34
N VAL A 56 -13.48 10.70 0.75
CA VAL A 56 -12.90 11.85 1.45
C VAL A 56 -13.33 13.15 0.76
N GLY A 57 -13.19 14.28 1.43
CA GLY A 57 -13.65 15.58 0.94
C GLY A 57 -12.84 16.11 -0.24
N GLU A 58 -11.54 15.85 -0.29
CA GLU A 58 -10.68 16.24 -1.40
C GLU A 58 -9.51 15.27 -1.53
N VAL A 59 -9.14 14.95 -2.78
CA VAL A 59 -7.87 14.31 -3.11
C VAL A 59 -7.20 15.08 -4.22
N ARG A 60 -5.93 15.41 -4.04
CA ARG A 60 -5.17 16.17 -5.02
C ARG A 60 -3.71 15.77 -5.03
N ASP A 61 -3.21 15.45 -6.22
CA ASP A 61 -1.79 15.23 -6.45
C ASP A 61 -1.08 16.57 -6.65
N PHE A 62 0.12 16.68 -6.10
CA PHE A 62 0.98 17.84 -6.25
C PHE A 62 2.45 17.43 -6.19
N SER A 63 3.33 18.34 -6.59
CA SER A 63 4.78 18.17 -6.51
C SER A 63 5.37 19.14 -5.52
N ILE A 64 6.27 18.65 -4.68
CA ILE A 64 7.08 19.45 -3.76
C ILE A 64 8.43 19.68 -4.44
N ALA A 65 8.77 20.95 -4.64
CA ALA A 65 10.07 21.32 -5.20
C ALA A 65 11.17 21.15 -4.15
N SER A 66 12.26 20.49 -4.53
CA SER A 66 13.49 20.34 -3.74
C SER A 66 14.70 20.48 -4.68
N PRO A 67 15.88 20.94 -4.21
CA PRO A 67 17.05 21.08 -5.08
C PRO A 67 17.35 19.79 -5.86
N GLY A 68 17.22 19.85 -7.19
CA GLY A 68 17.48 18.73 -8.10
C GLY A 68 16.40 17.64 -8.13
N LEU A 69 15.26 17.82 -7.45
CA LEU A 69 14.21 16.80 -7.38
C LEU A 69 12.80 17.42 -7.28
N ALA A 70 11.84 16.83 -7.99
CA ALA A 70 10.42 17.04 -7.74
C ALA A 70 9.86 15.81 -7.03
N ILE A 71 9.35 16.00 -5.81
CA ILE A 71 8.78 14.92 -4.99
C ILE A 71 7.27 14.89 -5.22
N GLY A 72 6.75 13.81 -5.79
CA GLY A 72 5.31 13.60 -5.92
C GLY A 72 4.67 13.35 -4.55
N ALA A 73 3.54 13.99 -4.29
CA ALA A 73 2.76 13.85 -3.07
C ALA A 73 1.25 13.88 -3.39
N ARG A 74 0.45 13.22 -2.54
CA ARG A 74 -1.01 13.26 -2.59
C ARG A 74 -1.55 13.87 -1.30
N TYR A 75 -2.37 14.91 -1.45
CA TYR A 75 -3.11 15.54 -0.37
C TYR A 75 -4.48 14.87 -0.22
N TYR A 76 -4.88 14.62 1.02
CA TYR A 76 -6.21 14.13 1.37
C TYR A 76 -6.83 15.07 2.40
N ARG A 77 -8.09 15.48 2.16
CA ARG A 77 -8.88 16.22 3.13
C ARG A 77 -10.06 15.38 3.62
N PRO A 78 -10.26 15.19 4.94
CA PRO A 78 -11.40 14.46 5.47
C PRO A 78 -12.74 15.06 5.05
N LEU A 79 -13.75 14.20 4.85
CA LEU A 79 -15.12 14.59 4.54
C LEU A 79 -15.71 15.45 5.68
N GLY A 80 -16.56 16.42 5.34
CA GLY A 80 -17.27 17.25 6.32
C GLY A 80 -16.47 18.41 6.93
N THR A 81 -15.22 18.61 6.50
CA THR A 81 -14.37 19.73 6.94
C THR A 81 -14.43 20.89 5.94
N LYS A 82 -14.33 22.14 6.42
CA LYS A 82 -14.35 23.34 5.55
C LYS A 82 -12.95 23.65 5.03
N ARG A 83 -12.78 24.13 3.81
CA ARG A 83 -11.45 24.38 3.22
C ARG A 83 -10.55 25.31 4.05
N GLU A 84 -11.15 26.29 4.72
CA GLU A 84 -10.48 27.32 5.51
C GLU A 84 -10.11 26.85 6.92
N GLU A 85 -10.63 25.69 7.34
CA GLU A 85 -10.38 25.12 8.65
C GLU A 85 -8.97 24.50 8.73
N ALA A 86 -8.19 24.95 9.70
CA ALA A 86 -6.89 24.39 10.02
C ALA A 86 -7.06 23.05 10.76
N LEU A 87 -6.55 21.98 10.17
CA LEU A 87 -6.58 20.63 10.73
C LEU A 87 -5.16 20.19 11.11
N PRO A 88 -4.99 19.31 12.11
CA PRO A 88 -3.73 18.60 12.29
C PRO A 88 -3.42 17.79 11.02
N ALA A 89 -2.14 17.75 10.63
CA ALA A 89 -1.69 17.05 9.44
C ALA A 89 -0.86 15.81 9.80
N VAL A 90 -1.05 14.74 9.04
CA VAL A 90 -0.19 13.55 9.04
C VAL A 90 0.60 13.53 7.74
N VAL A 91 1.92 13.38 7.84
CA VAL A 91 2.79 13.13 6.69
C VAL A 91 3.09 11.64 6.65
N TYR A 92 2.58 10.96 5.62
CA TYR A 92 2.72 9.52 5.46
C TYR A 92 3.78 9.19 4.40
N PHE A 93 4.68 8.26 4.74
CA PHE A 93 5.66 7.69 3.81
C PHE A 93 5.33 6.22 3.60
N HIS A 94 5.15 5.81 2.35
CA HIS A 94 4.74 4.45 2.04
C HIS A 94 5.83 3.42 2.31
N GLY A 95 5.42 2.18 2.58
CA GLY A 95 6.34 1.04 2.70
C GLY A 95 6.83 0.53 1.35
N GLY A 96 7.50 -0.62 1.35
CA GLY A 96 8.04 -1.25 0.13
C GLY A 96 9.56 -1.33 0.08
N GLY A 97 10.23 -1.24 1.23
CA GLY A 97 11.67 -1.48 1.37
C GLY A 97 12.52 -0.54 0.54
N TRP A 98 12.09 0.73 0.41
CA TRP A 98 12.77 1.77 -0.39
C TRP A 98 12.94 1.45 -1.88
N THR A 99 12.25 0.41 -2.36
CA THR A 99 12.41 -0.12 -3.72
C THR A 99 11.09 -0.11 -4.47
N CYS A 100 10.00 -0.46 -3.80
CA CYS A 100 8.67 -0.65 -4.37
C CYS A 100 7.63 0.26 -3.70
N GLY A 101 6.44 0.31 -4.31
CA GLY A 101 5.34 1.13 -3.83
C GLY A 101 5.28 2.49 -4.54
N ASP A 102 4.10 3.08 -4.50
CA ASP A 102 3.77 4.40 -5.02
C ASP A 102 2.55 4.98 -4.26
N LEU A 103 2.08 6.16 -4.67
CA LEU A 103 0.93 6.82 -4.06
C LEU A 103 -0.36 5.98 -4.13
N ASP A 104 -0.52 5.17 -5.18
CA ASP A 104 -1.73 4.37 -5.39
C ASP A 104 -1.74 3.10 -4.54
N THR A 105 -0.59 2.45 -4.34
CA THR A 105 -0.49 1.23 -3.52
C THR A 105 -0.91 1.43 -2.06
N HIS A 106 -0.92 2.68 -1.58
CA HIS A 106 -1.28 3.05 -0.20
C HIS A 106 -2.43 4.06 -0.14
N ASP A 107 -3.13 4.31 -1.25
CA ASP A 107 -4.21 5.30 -1.33
C ASP A 107 -5.35 4.99 -0.35
N SER A 108 -5.83 3.74 -0.32
CA SER A 108 -6.90 3.34 0.62
C SER A 108 -6.50 3.53 2.08
N VAL A 109 -5.25 3.20 2.44
CA VAL A 109 -4.74 3.37 3.82
C VAL A 109 -4.69 4.84 4.22
N CYS A 110 -4.30 5.72 3.29
CA CYS A 110 -4.25 7.16 3.55
C CYS A 110 -5.62 7.83 3.67
N ARG A 111 -6.68 7.19 3.17
CA ARG A 111 -8.07 7.70 3.25
C ARG A 111 -8.79 7.33 4.54
N GLY A 112 -8.37 6.26 5.20
CA GLY A 112 -8.99 5.74 6.44
C GLY A 112 -9.47 4.31 6.31
#